data_AF-A0AAP5QT64-F1
#
_entry.id   AF-A0AAP5QT64-F1
#
_cell.length_a   1.000
_cell.length_b   1.000
_cell.length_c   1.000
_cell.angle_alpha   90.00
_cell.angle_beta   90.00
_cell.angle_gamma   90.00
#
_symmetry.space_group_name_H-M   'P 1'
#
loop_
_entity.id
_entity.type
_entity.pdbx_description
1 polymer ?
#
loop_
_entity_poly.entity_id
_entity_poly.type
_entity_poly.pdbx_seq_one_letter_code
_entity_poly.pdbx_strand_id
1 'polypeptide(L)' 'MTRRVIQWSKTNLDREELLIITVFEEGINKQGAKAGIPFSKRHGVLYKTEGEKRYEYK' A
#
# COMPACT_ATOMS: atom_id res chain seq x y z
N MET A 1 -2.38 -14.57 -6.92
CA MET A 1 -1.61 -13.86 -5.87
C MET A 1 -0.79 -12.77 -6.54
N THR A 2 -1.45 -11.66 -6.86
CA THR A 2 -0.76 -10.48 -7.39
C THR A 2 -0.28 -9.62 -6.24
N ARG A 3 1.02 -9.28 -6.23
CA ARG A 3 1.65 -8.48 -5.18
C ARG A 3 2.30 -7.25 -5.79
N ARG A 4 2.06 -6.10 -5.17
CA ARG A 4 2.76 -4.84 -5.53
C ARG A 4 3.49 -4.31 -4.30
N VAL A 5 4.73 -3.92 -4.49
CA VAL A 5 5.57 -3.36 -3.43
C VAL A 5 5.89 -1.91 -3.79
N ILE A 6 5.68 -1.01 -2.84
CA ILE A 6 6.09 0.39 -2.93
C ILE A 6 7.09 0.63 -1.81
N GLN A 7 8.26 1.15 -2.18
CA GLN A 7 9.28 1.57 -1.24
C GLN A 7 9.33 3.09 -1.23
N TRP A 8 9.41 3.65 -0.03
CA TRP A 8 9.70 5.05 0.21
C TRP A 8 10.83 5.15 1.23
N SER A 9 11.79 6.02 0.99
CA SER A 9 12.85 6.33 1.96
C SER A 9 12.93 7.82 2.20
N LYS A 10 13.33 8.20 3.42
CA LYS A 10 13.63 9.58 3.75
C LYS A 10 14.71 9.63 4.83
N THR A 11 15.68 10.52 4.64
CA THR A 11 16.74 10.78 5.61
C THR A 11 16.38 12.01 6.46
N ASN A 12 16.63 11.96 7.77
CA ASN A 12 16.49 13.12 8.66
C ASN A 12 17.81 13.92 8.78
N LEU A 13 17.79 15.02 9.56
CA LEU A 13 18.97 15.87 9.77
C LEU A 13 20.09 15.14 10.53
N ASP A 14 19.73 14.17 11.36
CA ASP A 14 20.64 13.34 12.15
C ASP A 14 21.25 12.17 11.34
N ARG A 15 20.98 12.12 10.02
CA ARG A 15 21.39 11.07 9.08
C ARG A 15 20.79 9.70 9.35
N GLU A 16 19.71 9.63 10.11
CA GLU A 16 18.91 8.43 10.23
C GLU A 16 18.05 8.25 8.97
N GLU A 17 17.94 7.02 8.51
CA GLU A 17 17.15 6.66 7.34
C GLU A 17 15.85 5.98 7.76
N LEU A 18 14.73 6.60 7.40
CA LEU A 18 13.41 5.99 7.51
C LEU A 18 13.09 5.28 6.20
N LEU A 19 12.97 3.95 6.26
CA LEU A 19 12.53 3.12 5.16
C LEU A 19 11.09 2.64 5.41
N ILE A 20 10.17 2.95 4.50
CA ILE A 20 8.78 2.48 4.52
C ILE A 20 8.56 1.56 3.33
N ILE A 21 8.21 0.30 3.61
CA ILE A 21 7.86 -0.70 2.61
C ILE A 21 6.37 -0.98 2.74
N THR A 22 5.62 -0.65 1.69
CA THR A 22 4.18 -0.92 1.61
C THR A 22 3.94 -2.07 0.64
N VAL A 23 3.41 -3.17 1.16
CA VAL A 23 3.04 -4.36 0.37
C VAL A 23 1.53 -4.36 0.17
N PHE A 24 1.10 -4.47 -1.08
CA PHE A 24 -0.29 -4.63 -1.43
C PHE A 24 -0.55 -6.06 -1.93
N GLU A 25 -1.60 -6.67 -1.41
CA GLU A 25 -2.03 -8.01 -1.78
C GLU A 25 -3.45 -7.99 -2.37
N GLU A 26 -3.64 -8.80 -3.40
CA GLU A 26 -4.94 -9.03 -4.01
C GLU A 26 -5.93 -9.69 -3.02
N GLY A 27 -7.18 -9.24 -3.03
CA GLY A 27 -8.25 -9.78 -2.16
C GLY A 27 -8.48 -8.98 -0.87
N ILE A 28 -7.63 -8.00 -0.56
CA ILE A 28 -7.84 -7.09 0.57
C ILE A 28 -8.72 -5.92 0.12
N ASN A 29 -9.91 -5.82 0.72
CA ASN A 29 -10.79 -4.68 0.51
C ASN A 29 -10.50 -3.53 1.49
N LYS A 30 -11.07 -2.35 1.21
CA LYS A 30 -10.81 -1.13 2.01
C LYS A 30 -11.27 -1.24 3.45
N GLN A 31 -12.29 -2.06 3.74
CA GLN A 31 -12.77 -2.30 5.10
C GLN A 31 -11.78 -3.16 5.89
N GLY A 32 -11.24 -4.22 5.29
CA GLY A 32 -10.22 -5.07 5.89
C GLY A 32 -8.92 -4.29 6.16
N ALA A 33 -8.49 -3.47 5.20
CA ALA A 33 -7.33 -2.58 5.38
C ALA A 33 -7.54 -1.58 6.54
N LYS A 34 -8.76 -1.04 6.68
CA LYS A 34 -9.13 -0.15 7.81
C LYS A 34 -9.10 -0.84 9.16
N ALA A 35 -9.58 -2.08 9.22
CA ALA A 35 -9.59 -2.85 10.46
C ALA A 35 -8.16 -3.17 10.96
N GLY A 36 -7.23 -3.46 10.05
CA GLY A 36 -5.84 -3.73 10.40
C GLY A 36 -5.02 -2.50 10.80
N ILE A 37 -5.36 -1.32 10.25
CA ILE A 37 -4.64 -0.06 10.52
C ILE A 37 -5.64 1.07 10.80
N PRO A 38 -6.34 1.04 11.96
CA PRO A 38 -7.44 1.95 12.24
C PRO A 38 -6.99 3.41 12.38
N PHE A 39 -5.74 3.64 12.76
CA PHE A 39 -5.20 4.98 13.01
C PHE A 39 -4.71 5.70 11.74
N SER A 40 -4.62 5.01 10.60
CA SER A 40 -4.21 5.66 9.36
C SER A 40 -5.36 6.50 8.78
N LYS A 41 -5.04 7.70 8.28
CA LYS A 41 -6.02 8.52 7.53
C LYS A 41 -6.20 8.06 6.09
N ARG A 42 -5.28 7.24 5.56
CA ARG A 42 -5.27 6.77 4.17
C ARG A 42 -5.12 5.26 4.14
N HIS A 43 -5.99 4.59 3.38
CA HIS A 43 -5.97 3.14 3.19
C HIS A 43 -6.01 2.88 1.69
N GLY A 44 -4.84 2.51 1.14
CA GLY A 44 -4.71 2.13 -0.26
C GLY A 44 -5.04 0.65 -0.45
N VAL A 45 -5.69 0.32 -1.56
CA VAL A 45 -6.00 -1.07 -1.94
C VAL A 45 -5.69 -1.31 -3.41
N LEU A 46 -5.42 -2.58 -3.76
CA LEU A 46 -5.36 -2.99 -5.16
C LEU A 46 -6.77 -3.19 -5.68
N TYR A 47 -7.06 -2.62 -6.84
CA TYR A 47 -8.29 -2.86 -7.58
C TYR A 47 -7.97 -3.23 -9.02
N LYS A 48 -8.90 -3.97 -9.62
CA LYS A 48 -8.81 -4.39 -11.01
C LYS A 48 -9.59 -3.40 -11.86
N THR A 49 -8.99 -2.90 -12.94
CA THR A 49 -9.67 -2.03 -13.89
C THR A 49 -10.51 -2.88 -14.85
N GLU A 50 -11.76 -2.49 -15.13
CA GLU A 50 -12.62 -3.23 -16.06
C GLU A 50 -11.96 -3.33 -17.45
N GLY A 51 -11.84 -4.55 -17.97
CA GLY A 51 -11.25 -4.82 -19.29
C GLY A 51 -9.74 -5.08 -19.32
N GLU A 52 -8.99 -4.81 -18.23
CA GLU A 52 -7.54 -5.01 -18.21
C GLU A 52 -7.06 -6.17 -17.31
N LYS A 53 -5.99 -6.86 -17.73
CA LYS A 53 -5.24 -7.82 -16.91
C LYS A 53 -4.34 -7.15 -15.86
N ARG A 54 -4.51 -5.84 -15.61
CA ARG A 54 -3.63 -5.02 -14.77
C ARG A 54 -4.35 -4.64 -13.48
N TYR A 55 -3.57 -4.57 -12.40
CA TYR A 55 -4.03 -4.10 -11.10
C TYR A 55 -3.51 -2.68 -10.89
N GLU A 56 -4.42 -1.78 -10.53
CA GLU A 56 -4.13 -0.42 -10.11
C GLU A 56 -4.23 -0.30 -8.58
N TYR A 57 -3.70 0.80 -8.02
CA TYR A 57 -3.71 1.06 -6.59
C TYR A 57 -4.25 2.47 -6.30
N LYS A 58 -5.11 2.59 -5.29
CA LYS A 58 -5.70 3.87 -4.85
C LYS A 58 -6.07 3.82 -3.38
#